data_AF-A0A7V9UR42-F1
#
_entry.id   AF-A0A7V9UR42-F1
#
_cell.length_a   1.000
_cell.length_b   1.000
_cell.length_c   1.000
_cell.angle_alpha   90.00
_cell.angle_beta   90.00
_cell.angle_gamma   90.00
#
_symmetry.space_group_name_H-M   'P 1'
#
loop_
_entity.id
_entity.type
_entity.pdbx_description
1 polymer ?
#
loop_
_entity_poly.entity_id
_entity_poly.type
_entity_poly.pdbx_seq_one_letter_code
_entity_poly.pdbx_strand_id
1 'polypeptide(L)'
;MMKKMFLHTIKFSSFLLFVFVAYGQNPLSISELKTNGTSGFPQRNAKVLIDDQHLRVSIVNDSNYLAVQAIIWKDNDNQLGKNSVGQISGDYSTLLVSTENGNKRNPDVDRSYSVNPLPHLSGLYYSTYSGKRKFIKTLADGTKVTYEAEATSPLKSDSKGRGNIEYVVVEEGQRIRIDTMLIPLAELNKKVADNLRVCYFVSSSSPALKFNSCGYQSKKDYFDQDILARYYQKIALENAPSTELNKLLP
;
A
#
# COMPACT_ATOMS: atom_id res chain seq x y z
N MET A 1 -61.52 -13.05 -63.01
CA MET A 1 -60.47 -12.13 -63.48
C MET A 1 -60.24 -11.08 -62.39
N MET A 2 -59.19 -11.24 -61.57
CA MET A 2 -58.46 -10.20 -60.81
C MET A 2 -57.53 -10.89 -59.80
N LYS A 3 -56.22 -10.74 -60.01
CA LYS A 3 -55.12 -11.23 -59.19
C LYS A 3 -55.06 -10.44 -57.87
N LYS A 4 -55.00 -11.12 -56.72
CA LYS A 4 -54.55 -10.52 -55.45
C LYS A 4 -53.02 -10.52 -55.42
N MET A 5 -52.43 -9.34 -55.45
CA MET A 5 -50.98 -9.10 -55.33
C MET A 5 -50.63 -8.99 -53.84
N PHE A 6 -49.66 -9.79 -53.41
CA PHE A 6 -49.00 -9.71 -52.10
C PHE A 6 -48.10 -8.48 -52.05
N LEU A 7 -48.13 -7.72 -50.96
CA LEU A 7 -47.02 -6.87 -50.52
C LEU A 7 -46.55 -7.39 -49.15
N HIS A 8 -45.32 -7.93 -49.12
CA HIS A 8 -44.58 -8.23 -47.89
C HIS A 8 -43.69 -7.02 -47.55
N THR A 9 -43.92 -6.43 -46.40
CA THR A 9 -43.12 -5.33 -45.87
C THR A 9 -41.93 -5.91 -45.09
N ILE A 10 -40.73 -5.88 -45.66
CA ILE A 10 -39.49 -6.26 -44.98
C ILE A 10 -39.01 -5.06 -44.15
N LYS A 11 -39.05 -5.16 -42.82
CA LYS A 11 -38.43 -4.20 -41.90
C LYS A 11 -36.94 -4.54 -41.75
N PHE A 12 -36.06 -3.70 -42.29
CA PHE A 12 -34.64 -3.73 -41.96
C PHE A 12 -34.43 -3.05 -40.60
N SER A 13 -34.04 -3.83 -39.59
CA SER A 13 -33.57 -3.33 -38.30
C SER A 13 -32.08 -3.05 -38.41
N SER A 14 -31.70 -1.77 -38.38
CA SER A 14 -30.31 -1.34 -38.36
C SER A 14 -29.68 -1.68 -37.00
N PHE A 15 -28.93 -2.78 -36.94
CA PHE A 15 -28.01 -3.03 -35.84
C PHE A 15 -26.81 -2.08 -35.96
N LEU A 16 -26.77 -1.06 -35.11
CA LEU A 16 -25.58 -0.24 -34.92
C LEU A 16 -24.53 -1.09 -34.19
N LEU A 17 -23.48 -1.50 -34.90
CA LEU A 17 -22.33 -2.17 -34.32
C LEU A 17 -21.40 -1.09 -33.72
N PHE A 18 -21.44 -0.90 -32.41
CA PHE A 18 -20.44 -0.09 -31.71
C PHE A 18 -19.13 -0.88 -31.64
N VAL A 19 -18.18 -0.53 -32.49
CA VAL A 19 -16.79 -0.96 -32.36
C VAL A 19 -16.17 -0.12 -31.25
N PHE A 20 -16.07 -0.67 -30.04
CA PHE A 20 -15.18 -0.13 -29.01
C PHE A 20 -13.74 -0.38 -29.47
N VAL A 21 -13.07 0.66 -29.95
CA VAL A 21 -11.61 0.66 -30.05
C VAL A 21 -11.09 0.73 -28.62
N ALA A 22 -10.88 -0.43 -28.00
CA ALA A 22 -10.07 -0.53 -26.81
C ALA A 22 -8.66 -0.09 -27.23
N TYR A 23 -8.26 1.12 -26.85
CA TYR A 23 -6.86 1.52 -26.89
C TYR A 23 -6.10 0.53 -25.99
N GLY A 24 -5.54 -0.51 -26.60
CA GLY A 24 -4.66 -1.45 -25.94
C GLY A 24 -3.45 -0.67 -25.46
N GLN A 25 -3.47 -0.26 -24.19
CA GLN A 25 -2.25 0.06 -23.47
C GLN A 25 -1.39 -1.20 -23.60
N ASN A 26 -0.24 -1.10 -24.29
CA ASN A 26 0.72 -2.19 -24.30
C ASN A 26 1.02 -2.53 -22.83
N PRO A 27 1.02 -3.81 -22.45
CA PRO A 27 1.34 -4.19 -21.08
C PRO A 27 2.71 -3.60 -20.70
N LEU A 28 2.80 -3.05 -19.49
CA LEU A 28 4.04 -2.44 -18.99
C LEU A 28 5.11 -3.52 -18.88
N SER A 29 6.32 -3.26 -19.38
CA SER A 29 7.43 -4.18 -19.11
C SER A 29 7.88 -4.07 -17.66
N ILE A 30 8.38 -5.17 -17.10
CA ILE A 30 8.95 -5.17 -15.75
C ILE A 30 10.12 -4.18 -15.66
N SER A 31 10.91 -4.07 -16.74
CA SER A 31 12.03 -3.13 -16.84
C SER A 31 11.56 -1.67 -16.79
N GLU A 32 10.50 -1.32 -17.54
CA GLU A 32 9.90 0.01 -17.50
C GLU A 32 9.34 0.33 -16.12
N LEU A 33 8.65 -0.62 -15.48
CA LEU A 33 8.12 -0.41 -14.14
C LEU A 33 9.24 -0.16 -13.11
N LYS A 34 10.33 -0.94 -13.18
CA LYS A 34 11.51 -0.72 -12.31
C LYS A 34 12.22 0.61 -12.58
N THR A 35 12.16 1.11 -13.81
CA THR A 35 12.87 2.34 -14.23
C THR A 35 12.03 3.60 -14.00
N ASN A 36 10.75 3.55 -14.31
CA ASN A 36 9.86 4.71 -14.38
C ASN A 36 8.80 4.71 -13.28
N GLY A 37 8.59 3.60 -12.58
CA GLY A 37 7.49 3.45 -11.64
C GLY A 37 6.15 3.40 -12.36
N THR A 38 5.07 3.58 -11.61
CA THR A 38 3.70 3.73 -12.12
C THR A 38 3.01 4.92 -11.48
N SER A 39 1.88 5.34 -12.04
CA SER A 39 0.97 6.33 -11.45
C SER A 39 1.66 7.66 -11.09
N GLY A 40 2.62 8.07 -11.92
CA GLY A 40 3.39 9.31 -11.75
C GLY A 40 4.49 9.26 -10.70
N PHE A 41 4.75 8.10 -10.07
CA PHE A 41 5.82 7.97 -9.09
C PHE A 41 7.20 8.21 -9.73
N PRO A 42 8.04 9.12 -9.20
CA PRO A 42 9.31 9.50 -9.86
C PRO A 42 10.43 8.50 -9.53
N GLN A 43 10.28 7.26 -10.00
CA GLN A 43 11.16 6.13 -9.66
C GLN A 43 12.65 6.36 -9.96
N ARG A 44 12.99 7.14 -10.99
CA ARG A 44 14.38 7.48 -11.34
C ARG A 44 15.08 8.31 -10.27
N ASN A 45 14.32 9.05 -9.48
CA ASN A 45 14.81 9.89 -8.39
C ASN A 45 14.64 9.22 -7.02
N ALA A 46 14.08 8.01 -6.99
CA ALA A 46 13.76 7.32 -5.76
C ALA A 46 14.93 6.45 -5.29
N LYS A 47 15.15 6.43 -3.98
CA LYS A 47 16.01 5.46 -3.31
C LYS A 47 15.27 4.12 -3.23
N VAL A 48 15.90 3.05 -3.72
CA VAL A 48 15.39 1.68 -3.58
C VAL A 48 15.83 1.14 -2.21
N LEU A 49 14.87 0.78 -1.36
CA LEU A 49 15.10 0.21 -0.03
C LEU A 49 15.28 -1.32 -0.07
N ILE A 50 14.61 -1.97 -1.01
CA ILE A 50 14.74 -3.41 -1.29
C ILE A 50 14.30 -3.64 -2.75
N ASP A 51 14.93 -4.59 -3.42
CA ASP A 51 14.48 -5.14 -4.71
C ASP A 51 14.86 -6.62 -4.75
N ASP A 52 13.91 -7.49 -4.47
CA ASP A 52 14.05 -8.94 -4.55
C ASP A 52 12.94 -9.58 -5.40
N GLN A 53 12.90 -10.91 -5.43
CA GLN A 53 11.94 -11.68 -6.21
C GLN A 53 10.47 -11.60 -5.72
N HIS A 54 10.22 -10.96 -4.57
CA HIS A 54 8.91 -10.83 -3.94
C HIS A 54 8.46 -9.37 -3.86
N LEU A 55 9.38 -8.47 -3.55
CA LEU A 55 9.09 -7.10 -3.17
C LEU A 55 10.15 -6.14 -3.70
N ARG A 56 9.70 -5.04 -4.30
CA ARG A 56 10.51 -3.84 -4.49
C ARG A 56 9.88 -2.68 -3.75
N VAL A 57 10.65 -1.94 -2.94
CA VAL A 57 10.18 -0.72 -2.25
C VAL A 57 11.09 0.43 -2.61
N SER A 58 10.50 1.50 -3.13
CA SER A 58 11.17 2.73 -3.51
C SER A 58 10.61 3.89 -2.69
N ILE A 59 11.48 4.82 -2.31
CA ILE A 59 11.12 6.01 -1.54
C ILE A 59 11.75 7.25 -2.15
N VAL A 60 11.00 8.34 -2.17
CA VAL A 60 11.44 9.64 -2.66
C VAL A 60 10.74 10.70 -1.81
N ASN A 61 11.37 11.85 -1.61
CA ASN A 61 10.73 12.94 -0.92
C ASN A 61 11.11 14.28 -1.54
N ASP A 62 10.24 15.26 -1.32
CA ASP A 62 10.52 16.67 -1.56
C ASP A 62 10.47 17.43 -0.21
N SER A 63 10.34 18.76 -0.28
CA SER A 63 10.20 19.60 0.92
C SER A 63 8.91 19.40 1.73
N ASN A 64 7.88 18.80 1.14
CA ASN A 64 6.52 18.71 1.71
C ASN A 64 6.09 17.28 1.97
N TYR A 65 6.49 16.33 1.13
CA TYR A 65 5.98 14.97 1.13
C TYR A 65 7.08 13.91 1.06
N LEU A 66 6.80 12.78 1.69
CA LEU A 66 7.47 11.50 1.52
C LEU A 66 6.57 10.59 0.69
N ALA A 67 7.02 10.18 -0.50
CA ALA A 67 6.31 9.24 -1.35
C ALA A 67 6.98 7.86 -1.30
N VAL A 68 6.16 6.82 -1.21
CA VAL A 68 6.59 5.41 -1.22
C VAL A 68 5.83 4.69 -2.33
N GLN A 69 6.54 3.89 -3.11
CA GLN A 69 5.94 2.92 -4.02
C GLN A 69 6.50 1.54 -3.72
N ALA A 70 5.62 0.57 -3.54
CA ALA A 70 5.96 -0.83 -3.40
C ALA A 70 5.34 -1.65 -4.52
N ILE A 71 6.14 -2.54 -5.12
CA ILE A 71 5.69 -3.49 -6.14
C ILE A 71 5.77 -4.88 -5.55
N ILE A 72 4.65 -5.60 -5.55
CA ILE A 72 4.52 -6.95 -5.00
C ILE A 72 4.36 -7.93 -6.17
N TRP A 73 5.46 -8.58 -6.53
CA TRP A 73 5.57 -9.34 -7.78
C TRP A 73 4.66 -10.57 -7.87
N LYS A 74 4.27 -11.12 -6.72
CA LYS A 74 3.51 -12.38 -6.60
C LYS A 74 2.08 -12.18 -6.08
N ASP A 75 1.59 -10.95 -6.06
CA ASP A 75 0.23 -10.62 -5.67
C ASP A 75 -0.56 -10.20 -6.91
N ASN A 76 -1.45 -11.08 -7.38
CA ASN A 76 -2.14 -10.95 -8.66
C ASN A 76 -3.66 -10.79 -8.53
N ASP A 77 -4.18 -10.73 -7.30
CA ASP A 77 -5.61 -10.73 -7.03
C ASP A 77 -5.93 -9.86 -5.82
N ASN A 78 -7.11 -9.25 -5.84
CA ASN A 78 -7.61 -8.36 -4.78
C ASN A 78 -8.77 -8.97 -3.98
N GLN A 79 -8.87 -10.29 -3.98
CA GLN A 79 -9.95 -11.00 -3.29
C GLN A 79 -9.79 -10.92 -1.78
N LEU A 80 -10.91 -10.65 -1.11
CA LEU A 80 -11.01 -10.79 0.33
C LEU A 80 -10.86 -12.26 0.73
N GLY A 81 -10.10 -12.51 1.78
CA GLY A 81 -9.97 -13.81 2.40
C GLY A 81 -10.02 -13.73 3.91
N LYS A 82 -9.55 -14.77 4.59
CA LYS A 82 -9.42 -14.78 6.05
C LYS A 82 -7.95 -14.73 6.43
N ASN A 83 -7.62 -13.91 7.43
CA ASN A 83 -6.29 -13.92 8.03
C ASN A 83 -6.11 -15.14 8.97
N SER A 84 -4.93 -15.29 9.57
CA SER A 84 -4.58 -16.39 10.46
C SER A 84 -5.45 -16.50 11.73
N VAL A 85 -6.17 -15.44 12.08
CA VAL A 85 -7.12 -15.41 13.22
C VAL A 85 -8.59 -15.51 12.75
N GLY A 86 -8.83 -15.82 11.48
CA GLY A 86 -10.16 -16.08 10.92
C GLY A 86 -10.99 -14.83 10.57
N GLN A 87 -10.41 -13.64 10.70
CA GLN A 87 -11.08 -12.38 10.37
C GLN A 87 -11.02 -12.12 8.86
N ILE A 88 -12.08 -11.53 8.29
CA ILE A 88 -12.08 -11.09 6.90
C ILE A 88 -11.02 -10.01 6.73
N SER A 89 -10.10 -10.23 5.82
CA SER A 89 -9.01 -9.32 5.47
C SER A 89 -8.96 -9.19 3.95
N GLY A 90 -8.61 -8.00 3.49
CA GLY A 90 -8.17 -7.79 2.12
C GLY A 90 -6.67 -7.51 2.09
N ASP A 91 -6.25 -6.94 0.98
CA ASP A 91 -4.92 -6.40 0.77
C ASP A 91 -4.71 -5.13 1.56
N TYR A 92 -3.64 -5.09 2.34
CA TYR A 92 -3.22 -3.90 3.04
C TYR A 92 -1.71 -3.83 3.11
N SER A 93 -1.21 -2.63 3.37
CA SER A 93 0.20 -2.39 3.64
C SER A 93 0.35 -1.32 4.69
N THR A 94 1.47 -1.35 5.39
CA THR A 94 1.83 -0.35 6.39
C THR A 94 3.25 0.14 6.15
N LEU A 95 3.44 1.46 6.08
CA LEU A 95 4.74 2.09 6.31
C LEU A 95 4.88 2.43 7.80
N LEU A 96 5.77 1.71 8.47
CA LEU A 96 6.19 1.97 9.84
C LEU A 96 7.27 3.06 9.81
N VAL A 97 7.02 4.17 10.48
CA VAL A 97 7.92 5.33 10.52
C VAL A 97 8.34 5.60 11.97
N SER A 98 9.65 5.65 12.19
CA SER A 98 10.25 5.98 13.47
C SER A 98 11.25 7.11 13.33
N THR A 99 11.16 8.06 14.27
CA THR A 99 12.16 9.10 14.44
C THR A 99 13.41 8.52 15.11
N GLU A 100 14.58 9.10 14.82
CA GLU A 100 15.84 8.57 15.33
C GLU A 100 15.93 8.74 16.86
N ASN A 101 15.72 7.65 17.61
CA ASN A 101 15.84 7.61 19.06
C ASN A 101 16.48 6.28 19.53
N GLY A 102 17.76 6.06 19.22
CA GLY A 102 18.53 4.94 19.79
C GLY A 102 17.92 3.55 19.58
N ASN A 103 17.39 3.29 18.37
CA ASN A 103 16.68 2.05 17.99
C ASN A 103 15.33 1.80 18.70
N LYS A 104 14.80 2.79 19.43
CA LYS A 104 13.49 2.73 20.08
C LYS A 104 12.51 3.62 19.36
N ARG A 105 11.23 3.26 19.44
CA ARG A 105 10.16 4.14 18.97
C ARG A 105 9.96 5.30 19.95
N ASN A 106 9.65 6.47 19.41
CA ASN A 106 9.34 7.67 20.19
C ASN A 106 7.82 7.83 20.35
N PRO A 107 7.27 7.75 21.59
CA PRO A 107 5.86 7.97 21.84
C PRO A 107 5.38 9.32 21.29
N ASP A 108 4.13 9.37 20.84
CA ASP A 108 3.41 10.54 20.33
C ASP A 108 4.00 11.18 19.06
N VAL A 109 5.15 10.70 18.59
CA VAL A 109 5.85 11.19 17.39
C VAL A 109 5.90 10.12 16.30
N ASP A 110 6.20 8.87 16.65
CA ASP A 110 6.29 7.81 15.65
C ASP A 110 4.91 7.41 15.12
N ARG A 111 4.86 7.00 13.86
CA ARG A 111 3.61 6.77 13.13
C ARG A 111 3.66 5.44 12.37
N SER A 112 2.49 4.87 12.15
CA SER A 112 2.28 3.79 11.19
C SER A 112 1.24 4.29 10.19
N TYR A 113 1.58 4.30 8.89
CA TYR A 113 0.68 4.69 7.80
C TYR A 113 0.21 3.46 7.06
N SER A 114 -1.08 3.17 7.08
CA SER A 114 -1.65 1.95 6.51
C SER A 114 -2.58 2.27 5.36
N VAL A 115 -2.37 1.61 4.22
CA VAL A 115 -3.30 1.64 3.09
C VAL A 115 -4.26 0.47 3.22
N ASN A 116 -5.55 0.75 3.12
CA ASN A 116 -6.63 -0.24 3.20
C ASN A 116 -6.58 -1.13 4.47
N PRO A 117 -6.40 -0.58 5.68
CA PRO A 117 -6.16 -1.37 6.90
C PRO A 117 -7.28 -2.35 7.26
N LEU A 118 -8.50 -2.11 6.77
CA LEU A 118 -9.64 -3.02 6.86
C LEU A 118 -10.39 -3.02 5.51
N PRO A 119 -11.12 -4.10 5.18
CA PRO A 119 -11.85 -4.21 3.90
C PRO A 119 -12.82 -3.06 3.59
N HIS A 120 -13.33 -2.37 4.60
CA HIS A 120 -14.26 -1.25 4.48
C HIS A 120 -13.61 0.12 4.66
N LEU A 121 -12.30 0.17 4.91
CA LEU A 121 -11.54 1.40 5.12
C LEU A 121 -10.56 1.60 3.97
N SER A 122 -11.04 2.10 2.83
CA SER A 122 -10.17 2.39 1.68
C SER A 122 -9.37 3.69 1.87
N GLY A 123 -8.16 3.73 1.29
CA GLY A 123 -7.26 4.89 1.33
C GLY A 123 -6.20 4.80 2.43
N LEU A 124 -5.56 5.94 2.71
CA LEU A 124 -4.49 6.04 3.71
C LEU A 124 -5.07 6.39 5.10
N TYR A 125 -4.64 5.62 6.08
CA TYR A 125 -4.91 5.86 7.50
C TYR A 125 -3.58 5.91 8.25
N TYR A 126 -3.58 6.52 9.42
CA TYR A 126 -2.42 6.45 10.30
C TYR A 126 -2.82 6.16 11.75
N SER A 127 -1.85 5.64 12.50
CA SER A 127 -1.89 5.55 13.94
C SER A 127 -0.60 6.11 14.55
N THR A 128 -0.70 6.63 15.76
CA THR A 128 0.40 7.20 16.52
C THR A 128 0.89 6.20 17.56
N TYR A 129 2.19 5.91 17.59
CA TYR A 129 2.78 5.12 18.66
C TYR A 129 2.58 5.84 20.00
N SER A 130 1.98 5.16 20.97
CA SER A 130 1.61 5.71 22.27
C SER A 130 2.49 5.18 23.41
N GLY A 131 3.64 4.58 23.09
CA GLY A 131 4.52 3.92 24.06
C GLY A 131 4.02 2.54 24.49
N LYS A 132 4.63 2.01 25.55
CA LYS A 132 4.16 0.78 26.20
C LYS A 132 3.05 1.11 27.20
N ARG A 133 1.98 0.32 27.19
CA ARG A 133 0.86 0.45 28.13
C ARG A 133 0.57 -0.89 28.80
N LYS A 134 0.01 -0.81 30.01
CA LYS A 134 -0.49 -1.98 30.74
C LYS A 134 -1.88 -2.32 30.27
N PHE A 135 -2.08 -3.57 29.91
CA PHE A 135 -3.35 -4.14 29.49
C PHE A 135 -3.77 -5.21 30.50
N ILE A 136 -5.07 -5.35 30.70
CA ILE A 136 -5.65 -6.38 31.56
C ILE A 136 -6.44 -7.33 30.66
N LYS A 137 -6.04 -8.60 30.63
CA LYS A 137 -6.79 -9.67 29.96
C LYS A 137 -7.47 -10.53 31.01
N THR A 138 -8.77 -10.74 30.86
CA THR A 138 -9.52 -11.71 31.67
C THR A 138 -9.51 -13.04 30.93
N LEU A 139 -9.00 -14.08 31.58
CA LEU A 139 -8.99 -15.45 31.07
C LEU A 139 -10.37 -16.12 31.25
N ALA A 140 -10.57 -17.28 30.62
CA ALA A 140 -11.86 -17.98 30.65
C ALA A 140 -12.31 -18.41 32.05
N ASP A 141 -11.36 -18.60 32.97
CA ASP A 141 -11.59 -18.93 34.39
C ASP A 141 -11.87 -17.69 35.26
N GLY A 142 -11.92 -16.49 34.67
CA GLY A 142 -12.08 -15.22 35.37
C GLY A 142 -10.79 -14.59 35.90
N THR A 143 -9.63 -15.25 35.75
CA THR A 143 -8.34 -14.73 36.18
C THR A 143 -7.95 -13.49 35.38
N LYS A 144 -7.57 -12.40 36.06
CA LYS A 144 -7.08 -11.16 35.42
C LYS A 144 -5.56 -11.18 35.32
N VAL A 145 -5.03 -11.19 34.11
CA VAL A 145 -3.61 -11.09 33.83
C VAL A 145 -3.29 -9.67 33.35
N THR A 146 -2.36 -9.01 34.05
CA THR A 146 -1.80 -7.73 33.59
C THR A 146 -0.54 -8.00 32.78
N TYR A 147 -0.45 -7.40 31.60
CA TYR A 147 0.72 -7.48 30.74
C TYR A 147 1.02 -6.10 30.13
N GLU A 148 2.27 -5.88 29.76
CA GLU A 148 2.69 -4.65 29.09
C GLU A 148 2.92 -4.92 27.61
N ALA A 149 2.33 -4.10 26.75
CA ALA A 149 2.51 -4.20 25.30
C ALA A 149 2.65 -2.81 24.67
N GLU A 150 3.21 -2.75 23.46
CA GLU A 150 3.18 -1.54 22.66
C GLU A 150 1.73 -1.14 22.34
N ALA A 151 1.45 0.16 22.42
CA ALA A 151 0.14 0.72 22.14
C ALA A 151 0.23 1.73 21.01
N THR A 152 -0.85 1.82 20.24
CA THR A 152 -1.04 2.86 19.22
C THR A 152 -2.37 3.57 19.48
N SER A 153 -2.50 4.80 18.98
CA SER A 153 -3.79 5.47 18.91
C SER A 153 -4.74 4.70 17.99
N PRO A 154 -6.07 4.91 18.10
CA PRO A 154 -6.99 4.48 17.07
C PRO A 154 -6.56 4.96 15.68
N LEU A 155 -6.94 4.21 14.65
CA LEU A 155 -6.75 4.59 13.25
C LEU A 155 -7.48 5.91 12.96
N LYS A 156 -6.78 6.82 12.29
CA LYS A 156 -7.33 8.09 11.81
C LYS A 156 -7.19 8.11 10.30
N SER A 157 -8.23 8.54 9.60
CA SER A 157 -8.12 8.85 8.18
C SER A 157 -7.10 9.98 8.04
N ASP A 158 -6.16 9.81 7.11
CA ASP A 158 -5.20 10.86 6.82
C ASP A 158 -5.88 11.93 5.96
N SER A 159 -6.02 13.14 6.51
CA SER A 159 -6.69 14.24 5.82
C SER A 159 -5.87 14.83 4.66
N LYS A 160 -4.56 14.56 4.61
CA LYS A 160 -3.63 15.18 3.65
C LYS A 160 -2.72 14.18 2.95
N GLY A 161 -2.43 13.06 3.58
CA GLY A 161 -1.80 11.92 2.94
C GLY A 161 -2.75 11.18 2.00
N ARG A 162 -2.16 10.50 1.03
CA ARG A 162 -2.88 9.75 -0.01
C ARG A 162 -2.29 8.37 -0.10
N GLY A 163 -3.12 7.37 -0.33
CA GLY A 163 -2.66 5.99 -0.40
C GLY A 163 -3.59 5.18 -1.28
N ASN A 164 -3.01 4.34 -2.12
CA ASN A 164 -3.78 3.49 -3.02
C ASN A 164 -3.08 2.14 -3.21
N ILE A 165 -3.89 1.10 -3.42
CA ILE A 165 -3.47 -0.19 -3.95
C ILE A 165 -4.05 -0.30 -5.34
N GLU A 166 -3.19 -0.50 -6.33
CA GLU A 166 -3.58 -0.76 -7.71
C GLU A 166 -3.03 -2.09 -8.19
N TYR A 167 -3.68 -2.68 -9.20
CA TYR A 167 -3.18 -3.86 -9.87
C TYR A 167 -2.96 -3.54 -11.33
N VAL A 168 -1.74 -3.75 -11.80
CA VAL A 168 -1.35 -3.49 -13.18
C VAL A 168 -1.08 -4.81 -13.90
N VAL A 169 -1.41 -4.86 -15.19
CA VAL A 169 -1.04 -5.97 -16.06
C VAL A 169 0.29 -5.63 -16.71
N VAL A 170 1.30 -6.48 -16.49
CA VAL A 170 2.61 -6.39 -17.11
C VAL A 170 2.74 -7.39 -18.27
N GLU A 171 3.91 -7.45 -18.89
CA GLU A 171 4.24 -8.43 -19.94
C GLU A 171 3.79 -9.85 -19.59
N GLU A 172 3.49 -10.65 -20.61
CA GLU A 172 2.97 -12.03 -20.48
C GLU A 172 1.60 -12.14 -19.78
N GLY A 173 0.90 -11.01 -19.57
CA GLY A 173 -0.42 -10.97 -18.95
C GLY A 173 -0.41 -11.15 -17.44
N GLN A 174 0.77 -11.12 -16.81
CA GLN A 174 0.90 -11.20 -15.37
C GLN A 174 0.28 -9.95 -14.73
N ARG A 175 -0.57 -10.14 -13.72
CA ARG A 175 -1.10 -9.07 -12.88
C ARG A 175 -0.25 -8.95 -11.62
N ILE A 176 0.14 -7.74 -11.26
CA ILE A 176 0.92 -7.45 -10.05
C ILE A 176 0.30 -6.31 -9.26
N ARG A 177 0.44 -6.37 -7.94
CA ARG A 177 -0.01 -5.33 -7.02
C ARG A 177 1.04 -4.23 -6.86
N ILE A 178 0.58 -2.99 -6.83
CA ILE A 178 1.37 -1.81 -6.56
C ILE A 178 0.70 -0.98 -5.49
N ASP A 179 1.45 -0.69 -4.44
CA ASP A 179 1.01 0.15 -3.34
C ASP A 179 1.74 1.48 -3.44
N THR A 180 1.00 2.57 -3.33
CA THR A 180 1.57 3.92 -3.37
C THR A 180 1.08 4.69 -2.15
N MET A 181 1.98 5.38 -1.46
CA MET A 181 1.69 6.23 -0.30
C MET A 181 2.33 7.60 -0.50
N LEU A 182 1.63 8.66 -0.13
CA LEU A 182 2.11 10.04 -0.05
C LEU A 182 1.85 10.55 1.36
N ILE A 183 2.90 10.87 2.09
CA ILE A 183 2.85 11.21 3.51
C ILE A 183 3.37 12.65 3.69
N PRO A 184 2.59 13.55 4.29
CA PRO A 184 3.06 14.91 4.56
C PRO A 184 4.18 14.91 5.62
N LEU A 185 5.33 15.49 5.31
CA LEU A 185 6.46 15.58 6.25
C LEU A 185 6.14 16.40 7.50
N ALA A 186 5.21 17.36 7.38
CA ALA A 186 4.71 18.13 8.50
C ALA A 186 4.08 17.25 9.60
N GLU A 187 3.44 16.14 9.25
CA GLU A 187 2.83 15.22 10.23
C GLU A 187 3.86 14.40 11.00
N LEU A 188 5.03 14.20 10.40
CA LEU A 188 6.18 13.57 11.02
C LEU A 188 7.01 14.56 11.84
N ASN A 189 6.68 15.86 11.79
CA ASN A 189 7.52 16.95 12.28
C ASN A 189 8.95 16.84 11.71
N LYS A 190 9.04 16.64 10.40
CA LYS A 190 10.29 16.46 9.66
C LYS A 190 10.43 17.45 8.52
N LYS A 191 11.67 17.67 8.13
CA LYS A 191 12.08 18.46 6.96
C LYS A 191 13.22 17.76 6.22
N VAL A 192 13.53 18.27 5.04
CA VAL A 192 14.74 17.89 4.30
C VAL A 192 15.98 17.98 5.21
N ALA A 193 16.92 17.07 5.00
CA ALA A 193 18.11 16.80 5.78
C ALA A 193 17.88 16.11 7.15
N ASP A 194 16.64 15.96 7.61
CA ASP A 194 16.37 15.09 8.75
C ASP A 194 16.51 13.61 8.38
N ASN A 195 16.74 12.78 9.39
CA ASN A 195 16.70 11.34 9.25
C ASN A 195 15.39 10.75 9.76
N LEU A 196 15.00 9.65 9.10
CA LEU A 196 13.92 8.77 9.50
C LEU A 196 14.38 7.32 9.46
N ARG A 197 13.66 6.46 10.17
CA ARG A 197 13.77 5.02 10.02
C ARG A 197 12.44 4.48 9.52
N VAL A 198 12.48 3.68 8.47
CA VAL A 198 11.28 3.16 7.84
C VAL A 198 11.32 1.65 7.67
N CYS A 199 10.15 1.03 7.76
CA CYS A 199 9.92 -0.34 7.34
C CYS A 199 8.58 -0.40 6.63
N TYR A 200 8.58 -0.93 5.41
CA TYR A 200 7.35 -1.23 4.71
C TYR A 200 6.95 -2.68 5.00
N PHE A 201 5.67 -2.90 5.31
CA PHE A 201 5.06 -4.20 5.52
C PHE A 201 3.88 -4.35 4.57
N VAL A 202 3.71 -5.54 4.00
CA VAL A 202 2.56 -5.87 3.15
C VAL A 202 1.99 -7.22 3.50
N SER A 203 0.68 -7.33 3.41
CA SER A 203 -0.06 -8.57 3.58
C SER A 203 -1.14 -8.69 2.50
N SER A 204 -1.36 -9.92 2.04
CA SER A 204 -2.51 -10.31 1.24
C SER A 204 -3.09 -11.61 1.79
N SER A 205 -4.40 -11.75 1.68
CA SER A 205 -5.11 -13.00 1.98
C SER A 205 -5.21 -13.93 0.78
N SER A 206 -5.08 -13.41 -0.45
CA SER A 206 -5.24 -14.16 -1.69
C SER A 206 -4.43 -13.53 -2.82
N PRO A 207 -3.23 -14.03 -3.14
CA PRO A 207 -2.55 -15.16 -2.50
C PRO A 207 -2.06 -14.83 -1.09
N ALA A 208 -2.00 -15.85 -0.22
CA ALA A 208 -1.49 -15.65 1.14
C ALA A 208 0.01 -15.30 1.11
N LEU A 209 0.34 -14.05 1.44
CA LEU A 209 1.72 -13.55 1.51
C LEU A 209 1.87 -12.51 2.60
N LYS A 210 3.10 -12.41 3.13
CA LYS A 210 3.54 -11.40 4.07
C LYS A 210 5.00 -11.09 3.83
N PHE A 211 5.31 -9.83 3.53
CA PHE A 211 6.68 -9.38 3.31
C PHE A 211 6.96 -8.09 4.09
N ASN A 212 8.23 -7.83 4.37
CA ASN A 212 8.67 -6.56 4.89
C ASN A 212 9.98 -6.13 4.24
N SER A 213 10.21 -4.82 4.13
CA SER A 213 11.39 -4.29 3.48
C SER A 213 12.66 -4.39 4.33
N CYS A 214 12.57 -4.73 5.61
CA CYS A 214 13.71 -4.67 6.54
C CYS A 214 14.34 -6.04 6.87
N GLY A 215 13.86 -7.11 6.23
CA GLY A 215 14.38 -8.46 6.45
C GLY A 215 14.04 -9.04 7.84
N TYR A 216 13.06 -8.48 8.55
CA TYR A 216 12.59 -9.07 9.80
C TYR A 216 11.99 -10.45 9.54
N GLN A 217 12.37 -11.42 10.35
CA GLN A 217 11.87 -12.79 10.28
C GLN A 217 11.36 -13.21 11.66
N SER A 218 10.27 -13.98 11.66
CA SER A 218 9.69 -14.58 12.87
C SER A 218 9.40 -16.05 12.60
N LYS A 219 9.59 -16.88 13.64
CA LYS A 219 9.18 -18.30 13.62
C LYS A 219 7.67 -18.48 13.78
N LYS A 220 6.98 -17.43 14.22
CA LYS A 220 5.52 -17.38 14.40
C LYS A 220 4.94 -16.42 13.39
N ASP A 221 3.65 -16.57 13.12
CA ASP A 221 2.94 -15.55 12.38
C ASP A 221 3.07 -14.19 13.08
N TYR A 222 3.23 -13.14 12.28
CA TYR A 222 3.47 -11.79 12.77
C TYR A 222 2.73 -10.76 11.90
N PHE A 223 2.63 -9.56 12.45
CA PHE A 223 2.02 -8.39 11.85
C PHE A 223 3.02 -7.23 11.88
N ASP A 224 2.67 -6.11 11.25
CA ASP A 224 3.51 -4.92 11.20
C ASP A 224 3.91 -4.41 12.59
N GLN A 225 3.01 -4.48 13.59
CA GLN A 225 3.34 -4.08 14.97
C GLN A 225 4.41 -4.96 15.66
N ASP A 226 4.68 -6.15 15.15
CA ASP A 226 5.70 -7.05 15.72
C ASP A 226 7.11 -6.71 15.22
N ILE A 227 7.23 -5.88 14.18
CA ILE A 227 8.52 -5.50 13.59
C ILE A 227 9.17 -4.43 14.46
N LEU A 228 10.25 -4.83 15.14
CA LEU A 228 11.00 -3.95 16.04
C LEU A 228 11.73 -2.84 15.28
N ALA A 229 11.66 -1.61 15.81
CA ALA A 229 12.26 -0.41 15.20
C ALA A 229 13.77 -0.52 14.91
N ARG A 230 14.50 -1.42 15.62
CA ARG A 230 15.91 -1.71 15.35
C ARG A 230 16.16 -2.24 13.92
N TYR A 231 15.17 -2.89 13.31
CA TYR A 231 15.28 -3.40 11.94
C TYR A 231 15.00 -2.31 10.91
N TYR A 232 14.31 -1.22 11.27
CA TYR A 232 13.92 -0.20 10.30
C TYR A 232 15.15 0.42 9.64
N GLN A 233 15.06 0.57 8.32
CA GLN A 233 16.13 1.11 7.50
C GLN A 233 16.23 2.63 7.68
N LYS A 234 17.45 3.15 7.86
CA LYS A 234 17.68 4.59 7.96
C LYS A 234 17.63 5.23 6.57
N ILE A 235 16.88 6.32 6.46
CA ILE A 235 16.82 7.18 5.29
C ILE A 235 17.12 8.62 5.70
N ALA A 236 17.83 9.33 4.84
CA ALA A 236 17.93 10.78 4.90
C ALA A 236 16.82 11.36 4.02
N LEU A 237 16.14 12.39 4.49
CA LEU A 237 15.18 13.13 3.69
C LEU A 237 15.94 14.08 2.76
N GLU A 238 15.82 13.88 1.47
CA GLU A 238 16.53 14.62 0.43
C GLU A 238 15.55 15.56 -0.29
N ASN A 239 16.01 16.66 -0.87
CA ASN A 239 15.13 17.45 -1.73
C ASN A 239 15.25 16.92 -3.15
N ALA A 240 14.64 15.77 -3.43
CA ALA A 240 14.69 15.21 -4.78
C ALA A 240 14.04 16.21 -5.75
N PRO A 241 14.67 16.47 -6.91
CA PRO A 241 14.06 17.29 -7.96
C PRO A 241 12.92 16.49 -8.59
N SER A 242 11.80 16.36 -7.90
CA SER A 242 10.57 15.81 -8.44
C SER A 242 9.63 16.95 -8.76
N THR A 243 9.17 16.99 -10.00
CA THR A 243 7.95 17.70 -10.38
C THR A 243 6.80 17.16 -9.53
N GLU A 244 6.42 17.94 -8.52
CA GLU A 244 5.12 17.91 -7.85
C GLU A 244 4.67 16.54 -7.30
N LEU A 245 5.30 16.05 -6.21
CA LEU A 245 4.76 14.88 -5.48
C LEU A 245 3.32 15.08 -5.02
N ASN A 246 2.87 16.33 -4.86
CA ASN A 246 1.47 16.68 -4.60
C ASN A 246 0.50 16.27 -5.73
N LYS A 247 0.98 15.91 -6.93
CA LYS A 247 0.18 15.34 -8.01
C LYS A 247 0.13 13.81 -7.99
N LEU A 248 0.91 13.18 -7.11
CA LEU A 248 0.89 11.73 -6.93
C LEU A 248 -0.43 11.34 -6.26
N LEU A 249 -1.18 10.47 -6.93
CA LEU A 249 -2.55 10.06 -6.57
C LEU A 249 -3.56 11.21 -6.72
N PRO A 250 -4.70 11.01 -7.41
CA PRO A 250 -5.73 12.04 -7.60
C PRO A 250 -6.34 12.53 -6.27
#